data_AF-A0A350PCX7-F1
#
_entry.id   AF-A0A350PCX7-F1
#
_cell.length_a   1.000
_cell.length_b   1.000
_cell.length_c   1.000
_cell.angle_alpha   90.00
_cell.angle_beta   90.00
_cell.angle_gamma   90.00
#
_symmetry.space_group_name_H-M   'P 1'
#
loop_
_entity.id
_entity.type
_entity.pdbx_description
1 polymer ?
#
loop_
_entity_poly.entity_id
_entity_poly.type
_entity_poly.pdbx_seq_one_letter_code
_entity_poly.pdbx_strand_id
1 'polypeptide(L)'
;MLPIHLDLGFTQIYFYEGIYFLISIILGVWWAKVRVEKYGGKTEKFEGLVVWSIVGALIGARLSHYVFWQSDVFFENPGVIFSPTGAGNSITGGLVGGMLGGYFYVKRNNMNYWEYFSLLSPGVLLGQAVGRVGCFLNGDAYGTATSSFLGVQFPRYATTVPDFETEYRLSSPAWESTAGLPGQTETLS
;
A
#
# COMPACT_ATOMS: atom_id res chain seq x y z
N MET A 1 1.67 6.64 -14.82
CA MET A 1 1.84 8.10 -14.61
C MET A 1 3.30 8.37 -14.25
N LEU A 2 3.84 9.56 -14.52
CA LEU A 2 5.28 9.89 -14.52
C LEU A 2 6.06 9.30 -13.32
N PRO A 3 6.87 8.25 -13.50
CA PRO A 3 7.77 7.81 -12.46
C PRO A 3 8.93 8.80 -12.40
N ILE A 4 8.90 9.69 -11.42
CA ILE A 4 10.08 10.50 -11.11
C ILE A 4 11.09 9.53 -10.51
N HIS A 5 12.02 9.04 -11.34
CA HIS A 5 13.16 8.25 -10.93
C HIS A 5 14.29 9.24 -10.56
N LEU A 6 14.76 9.25 -9.30
CA LEU A 6 16.19 9.54 -9.12
C LEU A 6 16.90 8.23 -9.40
N ASP A 7 17.63 8.20 -10.51
CA ASP A 7 18.66 7.19 -10.70
C ASP A 7 19.94 7.70 -10.06
N LEU A 8 20.30 7.12 -8.91
CA LEU A 8 21.56 7.41 -8.22
C LEU A 8 22.72 6.57 -8.77
N GLY A 9 22.53 5.82 -9.86
CA GLY A 9 23.51 4.93 -10.47
C GLY A 9 23.71 3.59 -9.74
N PHE A 10 23.41 3.54 -8.44
CA PHE A 10 23.45 2.30 -7.63
C PHE A 10 22.09 1.88 -7.06
N THR A 11 21.12 2.79 -7.00
CA THR A 11 19.75 2.53 -6.49
C THR A 11 18.74 3.43 -7.22
N GLN A 12 17.63 2.83 -7.66
CA GLN A 12 16.47 3.56 -8.18
C GLN A 12 15.51 3.87 -7.04
N ILE A 13 15.25 5.15 -6.79
CA ILE A 13 14.27 5.58 -5.78
C ILE A 13 12.94 5.88 -6.49
N TYR A 14 11.93 5.07 -6.22
CA TYR A 14 10.56 5.30 -6.66
C TYR A 14 9.89 6.27 -5.68
N PHE A 15 10.02 7.56 -5.95
CA PHE A 15 9.46 8.58 -5.05
C PHE A 15 7.95 8.47 -4.88
N TYR A 16 7.24 8.08 -5.94
CA TYR A 16 5.79 8.17 -5.94
C TYR A 16 5.15 7.28 -4.87
N GLU A 17 5.37 5.97 -4.93
CA GLU A 17 4.81 5.03 -3.94
C GLU A 17 5.32 5.28 -2.52
N GLY A 18 6.63 5.56 -2.39
CA GLY A 18 7.24 5.86 -1.10
C GLY A 18 6.64 7.09 -0.42
N ILE A 19 6.30 8.13 -1.19
CA ILE A 19 5.68 9.35 -0.68
C ILE A 19 4.26 9.06 -0.18
N TYR A 20 3.40 8.37 -0.95
CA TYR A 20 2.05 8.05 -0.48
C TYR A 20 2.05 7.11 0.71
N PHE A 21 2.99 6.16 0.74
CA PHE A 21 3.19 5.30 1.91
C PHE A 21 3.57 6.11 3.15
N LEU A 22 4.53 7.04 3.01
CA LEU A 22 4.95 7.92 4.10
C LEU A 22 3.80 8.83 4.56
N ILE A 23 3.08 9.45 3.63
CA ILE A 23 1.90 10.28 3.92
C ILE A 23 0.84 9.46 4.66
N SER A 24 0.59 8.22 4.24
CA SER A 24 -0.38 7.32 4.88
C SER A 24 -0.01 7.04 6.34
N ILE A 25 1.27 6.78 6.62
CA ILE A 25 1.77 6.59 7.99
C ILE A 25 1.61 7.87 8.80
N ILE A 26 2.07 9.01 8.26
CA ILE A 26 2.02 10.30 8.97
C ILE A 26 0.58 10.66 9.33
N LEU A 27 -0.35 10.56 8.38
CA LEU A 27 -1.76 10.88 8.61
C LEU A 27 -2.41 9.90 9.59
N GLY A 28 -2.13 8.59 9.48
CA GLY A 28 -2.64 7.59 10.40
C GLY A 28 -2.16 7.81 11.84
N VAL A 29 -0.86 8.08 12.01
CA VAL A 29 -0.25 8.36 13.33
C VAL A 29 -0.75 9.69 13.89
N TRP A 30 -0.81 10.74 13.06
CA TRP A 30 -1.33 12.04 13.48
C TRP A 30 -2.78 11.94 13.96
N TRP A 31 -3.66 11.27 13.21
CA TRP A 31 -5.05 11.07 13.60
C TRP A 31 -5.18 10.27 14.89
N ALA A 32 -4.38 9.20 15.02
CA ALA A 32 -4.35 8.39 16.22
C ALA A 32 -3.87 9.18 17.44
N LYS A 33 -2.85 10.04 17.28
CA LYS A 33 -2.34 10.93 18.34
C LYS A 33 -3.41 11.89 18.83
N VAL A 34 -4.11 12.55 17.91
CA VAL A 34 -5.22 13.47 18.24
C VAL A 34 -6.30 12.75 19.07
N ARG A 35 -6.62 11.49 18.72
CA ARG A 35 -7.58 10.69 19.50
C ARG A 35 -7.05 10.32 20.88
N VAL A 36 -5.81 9.84 20.96
CA VAL A 36 -5.20 9.48 22.25
C VAL A 36 -5.19 10.67 23.20
N GLU A 37 -4.79 11.86 22.73
CA GLU A 37 -4.79 13.10 23.53
C GLU A 37 -6.21 13.49 23.96
N LYS A 38 -7.19 13.39 23.05
CA LYS A 38 -8.60 13.71 23.34
C LYS A 38 -9.24 12.80 24.39
N TYR A 39 -8.86 11.52 24.42
CA TYR A 39 -9.44 10.52 25.33
C TYR A 39 -8.57 10.25 26.57
N GLY A 40 -7.57 11.11 26.86
CA GLY A 40 -6.77 11.04 28.08
C GLY A 40 -5.68 9.96 28.10
N GLY A 41 -5.34 9.41 26.94
CA GLY A 41 -4.24 8.46 26.81
C GLY A 41 -2.88 9.14 26.94
N LYS A 42 -1.90 8.43 27.50
CA LYS A 42 -0.53 8.96 27.68
C LYS A 42 0.23 8.98 26.35
N THR A 43 0.63 10.17 25.90
CA THR A 43 1.33 10.37 24.62
C THR A 43 2.68 9.64 24.56
N GLU A 44 3.45 9.56 25.67
CA GLU A 44 4.74 8.85 25.65
C GLU A 44 4.55 7.34 25.39
N LYS A 45 3.50 6.76 25.98
CA LYS A 45 3.17 5.35 25.75
C LYS A 45 2.65 5.12 24.33
N PHE A 46 1.98 6.11 23.75
CA PHE A 46 1.51 6.04 22.36
C PHE A 46 2.66 6.03 21.35
N GLU A 47 3.68 6.87 21.54
CA GLU A 47 4.83 6.90 20.62
C GLU A 47 5.57 5.56 20.61
N GLY A 48 5.79 4.96 21.78
CA GLY A 48 6.36 3.61 21.87
C GLY A 48 5.49 2.54 21.21
N LEU A 49 4.16 2.65 21.35
CA LEU A 49 3.20 1.76 20.70
C LEU A 49 3.27 1.85 19.17
N VAL A 50 3.37 3.07 18.63
CA VAL A 50 3.52 3.32 17.19
C VAL A 50 4.80 2.69 16.66
N VAL A 51 5.93 2.91 17.34
CA VAL A 51 7.24 2.34 16.94
C VAL A 51 7.17 0.81 16.89
N TRP A 52 6.65 0.18 17.94
CA TRP A 52 6.52 -1.28 17.97
C TRP A 52 5.56 -1.82 16.92
N SER A 53 4.49 -1.08 16.62
CA SER A 53 3.55 -1.44 15.55
C SER A 53 4.18 -1.31 14.16
N ILE A 54 4.97 -0.27 13.91
CA ILE A 54 5.68 -0.10 12.62
C ILE A 54 6.73 -1.21 12.44
N VAL A 55 7.53 -1.49 13.47
CA VAL A 55 8.53 -2.59 13.41
C VAL A 55 7.84 -3.94 13.17
N GLY A 56 6.77 -4.22 13.92
CA GLY A 56 5.97 -5.44 13.72
C GLY A 56 5.37 -5.52 12.31
N ALA A 57 4.88 -4.41 11.77
CA ALA A 57 4.32 -4.34 10.43
C ALA A 57 5.38 -4.60 9.34
N LEU A 58 6.57 -4.02 9.45
CA LEU A 58 7.66 -4.25 8.49
C LEU A 58 8.09 -5.73 8.48
N ILE A 59 8.27 -6.32 9.66
CA ILE A 59 8.64 -7.73 9.79
C ILE A 59 7.51 -8.62 9.25
N GLY A 60 6.26 -8.36 9.64
CA GLY A 60 5.10 -9.13 9.22
C GLY A 60 4.84 -9.04 7.72
N ALA A 61 4.97 -7.85 7.12
CA ALA A 61 4.79 -7.64 5.69
C ALA A 61 5.82 -8.43 4.87
N ARG A 62 7.08 -8.45 5.34
CA ARG A 62 8.17 -9.20 4.69
C ARG A 62 7.96 -10.71 4.83
N LEU A 63 7.70 -11.17 6.04
CA LEU A 63 7.55 -12.60 6.33
C LEU A 63 6.36 -13.20 5.57
N SER A 64 5.21 -12.55 5.61
CA SER A 64 4.01 -13.00 4.90
C SER A 64 4.17 -13.00 3.38
N HIS A 65 4.90 -12.03 2.82
CA HIS A 65 5.21 -12.03 1.39
C HIS A 65 5.92 -13.32 0.98
N TYR A 66 6.99 -13.68 1.68
CA TYR A 66 7.76 -14.88 1.38
C TYR A 66 7.03 -16.18 1.73
N VAL A 67 6.28 -16.21 2.82
CA VAL A 67 5.56 -17.43 3.23
C VAL A 67 4.37 -17.73 2.32
N PHE A 68 3.62 -16.72 1.87
CA PHE A 68 2.37 -16.94 1.11
C PHE A 68 2.50 -16.73 -0.39
N TRP A 69 3.40 -15.86 -0.86
CA TRP A 69 3.50 -15.49 -2.28
C TRP A 69 4.78 -16.01 -2.95
N GLN A 70 5.85 -16.28 -2.18
CA GLN A 70 7.11 -16.81 -2.70
C GLN A 70 7.64 -17.97 -1.83
N SER A 71 6.75 -18.91 -1.51
CA SER A 71 7.06 -20.02 -0.60
C SER A 71 8.26 -20.85 -1.06
N ASP A 72 8.37 -21.08 -2.37
CA ASP A 72 9.43 -21.90 -2.96
C ASP A 72 10.80 -21.24 -2.72
N VAL A 73 10.90 -19.93 -2.97
CA VAL A 73 12.11 -19.12 -2.72
C VAL A 73 12.46 -19.11 -1.22
N PHE A 74 11.44 -19.06 -0.35
CA PHE A 74 11.63 -19.06 1.08
C PHE A 74 12.18 -20.39 1.62
N PHE A 75 11.69 -21.53 1.13
CA PHE A 75 12.15 -22.84 1.57
C PHE A 75 13.56 -23.18 1.06
N GLU A 76 13.94 -22.67 -0.12
CA GLU A 76 15.30 -22.82 -0.65
C GLU A 76 16.32 -21.96 0.12
N ASN A 77 15.96 -20.72 0.46
CA ASN A 77 16.84 -19.83 1.22
C ASN A 77 16.05 -18.96 2.21
N PRO A 78 15.88 -19.41 3.46
CA PRO A 78 15.17 -18.64 4.49
C PRO A 78 15.80 -17.26 4.77
N GLY A 79 17.09 -17.08 4.45
CA GLY A 79 17.78 -15.79 4.59
C GLY A 79 17.29 -14.71 3.61
N VAL A 80 16.50 -15.08 2.59
CA VAL A 80 15.95 -14.16 1.59
C VAL A 80 15.10 -13.04 2.20
N ILE A 81 14.52 -13.26 3.39
CA ILE A 81 13.75 -12.26 4.13
C ILE A 81 14.56 -10.97 4.37
N PHE A 82 15.88 -11.11 4.62
CA PHE A 82 16.79 -10.00 4.88
C PHE A 82 17.38 -9.38 3.61
N SER A 83 17.12 -9.94 2.43
CA SER A 83 17.61 -9.40 1.17
C SER A 83 16.99 -8.03 0.90
N PRO A 84 17.78 -6.99 0.58
CA PRO A 84 17.25 -5.68 0.24
C PRO A 84 16.65 -5.63 -1.19
N THR A 85 16.97 -6.60 -2.04
CA THR A 85 16.79 -6.49 -3.51
C THR A 85 15.54 -7.19 -4.06
N GLY A 86 14.79 -7.92 -3.22
CA GLY A 86 13.59 -8.68 -3.61
C GLY A 86 12.30 -8.12 -3.00
N ALA A 87 12.06 -6.82 -3.15
CA ALA A 87 11.12 -6.03 -2.34
C ALA A 87 9.62 -6.30 -2.62
N GLY A 88 9.13 -7.50 -2.29
CA GLY A 88 7.71 -7.72 -2.05
C GLY A 88 7.37 -7.54 -0.57
N ASN A 89 6.28 -6.81 -0.29
CA ASN A 89 5.71 -6.61 1.03
C ASN A 89 4.22 -6.91 0.95
N SER A 90 3.71 -7.79 1.79
CA SER A 90 2.28 -8.08 1.83
C SER A 90 1.57 -7.19 2.83
N ILE A 91 0.53 -6.48 2.38
CA ILE A 91 -0.25 -5.58 3.23
C ILE A 91 -0.97 -6.32 4.36
N THR A 92 -1.40 -7.56 4.12
CA THR A 92 -2.12 -8.37 5.12
C THR A 92 -1.19 -8.76 6.26
N GLY A 93 0.02 -9.22 5.98
CA GLY A 93 0.99 -9.48 7.04
C GLY A 93 1.57 -8.22 7.67
N GLY A 94 1.59 -7.09 6.95
CA GLY A 94 1.87 -5.79 7.58
C GLY A 94 0.84 -5.42 8.63
N LEU A 95 -0.44 -5.60 8.33
CA LEU A 95 -1.53 -5.33 9.28
C LEU A 95 -1.46 -6.28 10.49
N VAL A 96 -1.33 -7.59 10.25
CA VAL A 96 -1.24 -8.59 11.33
C VAL A 96 0.02 -8.40 12.16
N GLY A 97 1.17 -8.19 11.51
CA GLY A 97 2.45 -7.94 12.17
C GLY A 97 2.42 -6.67 13.02
N GLY A 98 1.79 -5.59 12.53
CA GLY A 98 1.62 -4.36 13.30
C GLY A 98 0.70 -4.54 14.51
N MET A 99 -0.39 -5.28 14.36
CA MET A 99 -1.28 -5.63 15.48
C MET A 99 -0.54 -6.45 16.56
N LEU A 100 0.28 -7.43 16.15
CA LEU A 100 1.09 -8.22 17.07
C LEU A 100 2.17 -7.39 17.76
N GLY A 101 2.88 -6.54 17.01
CA GLY A 101 3.87 -5.61 17.57
C GLY A 101 3.26 -4.68 18.63
N GLY A 102 2.10 -4.10 18.31
CA GLY A 102 1.35 -3.27 19.26
C GLY A 102 0.86 -4.07 20.47
N TYR A 103 0.35 -5.29 20.27
CA TYR A 103 -0.07 -6.18 21.36
C TYR A 103 1.08 -6.47 22.33
N PHE A 104 2.27 -6.81 21.84
CA PHE A 104 3.44 -7.06 22.69
C PHE A 104 3.85 -5.82 23.49
N TYR A 105 3.81 -4.63 22.87
CA TYR A 105 4.12 -3.38 23.56
C TYR A 105 3.11 -3.07 24.67
N VAL A 106 1.81 -3.16 24.38
CA VAL A 106 0.73 -2.94 25.36
C VAL A 106 0.88 -3.90 26.53
N LYS A 107 1.12 -5.19 26.25
CA LYS A 107 1.30 -6.23 27.28
C LYS A 107 2.52 -5.95 28.16
N ARG A 108 3.63 -5.53 27.56
CA ARG A 108 4.87 -5.18 28.28
C ARG A 108 4.70 -3.95 29.18
N ASN A 109 3.84 -3.02 28.81
CA ASN A 109 3.66 -1.73 29.50
C ASN A 109 2.41 -1.68 30.40
N ASN A 110 1.76 -2.83 30.66
CA ASN A 110 0.53 -2.97 31.43
C ASN A 110 -0.57 -1.98 31.00
N MET A 111 -0.77 -1.86 29.69
CA MET A 111 -1.79 -1.00 29.08
C MET A 111 -3.04 -1.83 28.73
N ASN A 112 -4.20 -1.18 28.62
CA ASN A 112 -5.40 -1.85 28.14
C ASN A 112 -5.37 -1.97 26.61
N TYR A 113 -5.25 -3.21 26.11
CA TYR A 113 -5.18 -3.47 24.68
C TYR A 113 -6.39 -2.93 23.90
N TRP A 114 -7.59 -3.18 24.40
CA TRP A 114 -8.84 -2.82 23.71
C TRP A 114 -9.04 -1.31 23.62
N GLU A 115 -8.62 -0.59 24.65
CA GLU A 115 -8.66 0.87 24.68
C GLU A 115 -7.78 1.45 23.57
N TYR A 116 -6.50 1.07 23.55
CA TYR A 116 -5.56 1.56 22.54
C TYR A 116 -5.91 1.07 21.13
N PHE A 117 -6.33 -0.19 20.98
CA PHE A 117 -6.76 -0.72 19.69
C PHE A 117 -7.94 0.07 19.10
N SER A 118 -8.95 0.37 19.92
CA SER A 118 -10.11 1.16 19.50
C SER A 118 -9.72 2.59 19.12
N LEU A 119 -8.77 3.20 19.84
CA LEU A 119 -8.24 4.53 19.55
C LEU A 119 -7.43 4.56 18.24
N LEU A 120 -6.64 3.52 17.96
CA LEU A 120 -5.79 3.42 16.78
C LEU A 120 -6.56 3.04 15.51
N SER A 121 -7.61 2.23 15.62
CA SER A 121 -8.32 1.65 14.48
C SER A 121 -8.74 2.66 13.38
N PRO A 122 -9.23 3.89 13.69
CA PRO A 122 -9.59 4.85 12.65
C PRO A 122 -8.37 5.42 11.92
N GLY A 123 -7.22 5.53 12.61
CA GLY A 123 -5.96 5.96 12.00
C GLY A 123 -5.42 4.92 11.03
N VAL A 124 -5.55 3.64 11.36
CA VAL A 124 -5.19 2.53 10.46
C VAL A 124 -6.08 2.54 9.21
N LEU A 125 -7.40 2.72 9.37
CA LEU A 125 -8.33 2.82 8.24
C LEU A 125 -8.01 4.03 7.34
N LEU A 126 -7.68 5.18 7.93
CA LEU A 126 -7.26 6.36 7.18
C LEU A 126 -5.99 6.10 6.37
N GLY A 127 -4.98 5.45 6.98
CA GLY A 127 -3.77 5.07 6.28
C GLY A 127 -4.03 4.13 5.11
N GLN A 128 -4.92 3.14 5.27
CA GLN A 128 -5.32 2.25 4.17
C GLN A 128 -6.06 2.98 3.04
N ALA A 129 -6.94 3.92 3.38
CA ALA A 129 -7.66 4.71 2.39
C ALA A 129 -6.69 5.56 1.54
N VAL A 130 -5.74 6.24 2.18
CA VAL A 130 -4.71 7.02 1.48
C VAL A 130 -3.79 6.12 0.66
N GLY A 131 -3.42 4.95 1.19
CA GLY A 131 -2.65 3.95 0.45
C GLY A 131 -3.36 3.50 -0.83
N ARG A 132 -4.67 3.28 -0.80
CA ARG A 132 -5.47 2.93 -1.98
C ARG A 132 -5.52 4.05 -3.02
N VAL A 133 -5.55 5.32 -2.59
CA VAL A 133 -5.41 6.46 -3.50
C VAL A 133 -4.02 6.46 -4.13
N GLY A 134 -2.97 6.18 -3.34
CA GLY A 134 -1.60 5.99 -3.85
C GLY A 134 -1.53 4.92 -4.94
N CYS A 135 -2.12 3.74 -4.69
CA CYS A 135 -2.17 2.66 -5.66
C CYS A 135 -2.91 3.06 -6.94
N PHE A 136 -4.09 3.67 -6.80
CA PHE A 136 -4.86 4.16 -7.93
C PHE A 136 -4.05 5.15 -8.78
N LEU A 137 -3.32 6.07 -8.18
CA LEU A 137 -2.53 7.02 -8.95
C LEU A 137 -1.23 6.41 -9.51
N ASN A 138 -0.69 5.38 -8.86
CA ASN A 138 0.43 4.60 -9.40
C ASN A 138 0.01 3.77 -10.62
N GLY A 139 -1.26 3.36 -10.66
CA GLY A 139 -1.82 2.49 -11.69
C GLY A 139 -1.55 1.02 -11.41
N ASP A 140 -1.39 0.64 -10.15
CA ASP A 140 -1.30 -0.75 -9.69
C ASP A 140 -2.58 -1.16 -8.95
N ALA A 141 -2.73 -2.47 -8.72
CA ALA A 141 -3.86 -3.06 -7.99
C ALA A 141 -5.27 -2.64 -8.51
N TYR A 142 -5.41 -2.40 -9.81
CA TYR A 142 -6.70 -2.11 -10.46
C TYR A 142 -7.57 -3.37 -10.60
N GLY A 143 -8.87 -3.15 -10.73
CA GLY A 143 -9.88 -4.21 -10.87
C GLY A 143 -9.99 -4.76 -12.30
N THR A 144 -11.05 -5.52 -12.55
CA THR A 144 -11.34 -6.06 -13.88
C THR A 144 -11.72 -4.96 -14.88
N ALA A 145 -11.45 -5.21 -16.16
CA ALA A 145 -11.90 -4.35 -17.24
C ALA A 145 -13.43 -4.14 -17.18
N THR A 146 -13.87 -2.93 -17.48
CA THR A 146 -15.29 -2.56 -17.43
C THR A 146 -15.62 -1.59 -18.55
N SER A 147 -16.79 -1.77 -19.16
CA SER A 147 -17.36 -0.85 -20.14
C SER A 147 -18.22 0.25 -19.52
N SER A 148 -18.29 0.30 -18.18
CA SER A 148 -19.04 1.31 -17.45
C SER A 148 -18.45 2.71 -17.64
N PHE A 149 -19.28 3.74 -17.55
CA PHE A 149 -18.83 5.13 -17.62
C PHE A 149 -17.88 5.52 -16.47
N LEU A 150 -17.86 4.74 -15.38
CA LEU A 150 -16.94 4.90 -14.24
C LEU A 150 -15.59 4.19 -14.45
N GLY A 151 -15.37 3.56 -15.60
CA GLY A 151 -14.09 2.94 -15.95
C GLY A 151 -12.97 3.98 -16.06
N VAL A 152 -11.80 3.65 -15.50
CA VAL A 152 -10.60 4.50 -15.56
C VAL A 152 -9.55 3.80 -16.41
N GLN A 153 -8.98 4.54 -17.38
CA GLN A 153 -7.93 4.02 -18.25
C GLN A 153 -6.55 4.30 -17.65
N PHE A 154 -5.79 3.24 -17.35
CA PHE A 154 -4.39 3.36 -16.96
C PHE A 154 -3.45 3.31 -18.19
N PRO A 155 -2.33 4.07 -18.21
CA PRO A 155 -1.38 4.07 -19.33
C PRO A 155 -0.65 2.72 -19.50
N ARG A 156 -0.37 2.32 -20.75
CA ARG A 156 0.26 1.04 -21.18
C ARG A 156 1.56 0.62 -20.45
N TYR A 157 2.28 1.52 -19.79
CA TYR A 157 3.51 1.20 -19.05
C TYR A 157 3.27 0.59 -17.65
N ALA A 158 2.02 0.52 -17.19
CA ALA A 158 1.63 -0.11 -15.92
C ALA A 158 1.33 -1.62 -16.04
N THR A 159 1.46 -2.19 -17.24
CA THR A 159 1.13 -3.59 -17.55
C THR A 159 2.41 -4.39 -17.80
N THR A 160 2.87 -5.14 -16.79
CA THR A 160 3.82 -6.27 -16.94
C THR A 160 3.08 -7.61 -16.98
N VAL A 161 1.84 -7.61 -17.48
CA VAL A 161 1.09 -8.85 -17.75
C VAL A 161 1.23 -9.16 -19.24
N PRO A 162 1.99 -10.19 -19.64
CA PRO A 162 1.93 -10.70 -21.00
C PRO A 162 0.48 -11.16 -21.27
N ASP A 163 -0.08 -10.82 -22.44
CA ASP A 163 -1.45 -11.09 -22.92
C ASP A 163 -2.54 -10.03 -22.71
N PHE A 164 -2.24 -8.86 -22.14
CA PHE A 164 -3.24 -7.78 -21.96
C PHE A 164 -3.46 -6.86 -23.19
N GLU A 165 -3.20 -7.35 -24.41
CA GLU A 165 -3.27 -6.52 -25.63
C GLU A 165 -4.66 -6.43 -26.28
N THR A 166 -5.64 -7.26 -25.93
CA THR A 166 -6.83 -7.48 -26.80
C THR A 166 -8.17 -6.90 -26.36
N GLU A 167 -8.33 -6.31 -25.18
CA GLU A 167 -9.65 -5.81 -24.70
C GLU A 167 -9.80 -4.28 -24.60
N TYR A 168 -8.89 -3.52 -25.22
CA TYR A 168 -8.98 -2.04 -25.29
C TYR A 168 -9.93 -1.57 -26.41
N ARG A 169 -11.25 -1.79 -26.28
CA ARG A 169 -12.18 -1.21 -27.26
C ARG A 169 -13.34 -0.37 -26.74
N LEU A 170 -13.44 -0.05 -25.46
CA LEU A 170 -14.50 0.85 -25.01
C LEU A 170 -13.96 1.90 -24.04
N SER A 171 -13.45 3.00 -24.59
CA SER A 171 -13.38 4.29 -23.91
C SER A 171 -14.77 4.63 -23.35
N SER A 172 -14.84 5.14 -22.12
CA SER A 172 -16.10 5.68 -21.62
C SER A 172 -16.48 6.93 -22.43
N PRO A 173 -17.76 7.12 -22.80
CA PRO A 173 -18.21 8.31 -23.54
C PRO A 173 -17.87 9.63 -22.83
N ALA A 174 -17.69 9.59 -21.51
CA ALA A 174 -17.26 10.73 -20.71
C ALA A 174 -15.86 11.21 -21.10
N TRP A 175 -14.92 10.30 -21.35
CA TRP A 175 -13.52 10.64 -21.65
C TRP A 175 -13.34 11.22 -23.05
N GLU A 176 -14.09 10.72 -24.04
CA GLU A 176 -14.08 11.21 -25.42
C GLU A 176 -14.56 12.67 -25.50
N SER A 177 -15.56 13.04 -24.69
CA SER A 177 -16.10 14.41 -24.67
C SER A 177 -15.12 15.46 -24.15
N THR A 178 -14.22 15.07 -23.23
CA THR A 178 -13.24 15.97 -22.60
C THR A 178 -11.90 16.01 -23.33
N ALA A 179 -11.52 14.94 -24.02
CA ALA A 179 -10.18 14.81 -24.63
C ALA A 179 -10.13 15.24 -26.10
N GLY A 180 -11.27 15.39 -26.80
CA GLY A 180 -11.31 15.88 -28.18
C GLY A 180 -10.50 15.05 -29.19
N LEU A 181 -10.33 13.75 -28.93
CA LEU A 181 -9.56 12.86 -29.81
C LEU A 181 -10.47 12.22 -30.87
N PRO A 182 -10.10 12.29 -32.17
CA PRO A 182 -10.89 11.69 -33.24
C PRO A 182 -10.86 10.17 -33.14
N GLY A 183 -12.04 9.54 -33.17
CA GLY A 183 -12.20 8.09 -33.11
C GLY A 183 -11.45 7.40 -34.26
N GLN A 184 -10.51 6.53 -33.90
CA GLN A 184 -9.90 5.59 -34.83
C GLN A 184 -10.46 4.19 -34.60
N THR A 185 -11.53 3.89 -35.33
CA THR A 185 -11.90 2.53 -35.68
C THR A 185 -11.00 2.07 -36.83
N GLU A 186 -9.95 1.30 -36.54
CA GLU A 186 -9.36 0.40 -37.53
C GLU A 186 -9.56 -1.05 -37.11
N THR A 187 -10.27 -1.75 -37.98
CA THR A 187 -10.53 -3.19 -38.02
C THR A 187 -9.25 -3.93 -38.41
N LEU A 188 -8.81 -4.89 -37.59
CA LEU A 188 -7.80 -5.85 -38.00
C LEU A 188 -8.50 -7.15 -38.40
N SER A 189 -8.43 -7.43 -39.70
CA SER A 189 -8.63 -8.72 -40.37
C SER A 189 -7.49 -9.68 -40.04
#